data_AF-A0A496PUS6-F1
#
_entry.id   AF-A0A496PUS6-F1
#
_cell.length_a   1.000
_cell.length_b   1.000
_cell.length_c   1.000
_cell.angle_alpha   90.00
_cell.angle_beta   90.00
_cell.angle_gamma   90.00
#
_symmetry.space_group_name_H-M   'P 1'
#
loop_
_entity.id
_entity.type
_entity.pdbx_description
1 polymer ?
#
loop_
_entity_poly.entity_id
_entity_poly.type
_entity_poly.pdbx_seq_one_letter_code
_entity_poly.pdbx_strand_id
1 'polypeptide(L)'
;MGALNPTGCQCCVIGGDVDHSGIVNVGDLTYLVAYVFIDGPPPLCTEEGNVDGQSGECPIDIADVTFLVSYLLWEVRHRPRVRKRTLSQDQRSSYE
;
A
#
# COMPACT_ATOMS: atom_id res chain seq x y z
N MET A 1 27.30 17.40 10.50
CA MET A 1 27.03 18.02 9.19
C MET A 1 26.75 16.87 8.23
N GLY A 2 25.47 16.51 8.09
CA GLY A 2 25.05 15.31 7.35
C GLY A 2 25.18 15.51 5.84
N ALA A 3 25.66 14.48 5.15
CA ALA A 3 25.86 14.51 3.71
C ALA A 3 24.52 14.71 2.99
N LEU A 4 24.46 15.75 2.16
CA LEU A 4 23.39 15.98 1.20
C LEU A 4 23.54 14.94 0.09
N ASN A 5 22.63 13.99 0.01
CA ASN A 5 22.60 13.01 -1.07
C ASN A 5 22.13 13.71 -2.36
N PRO A 6 22.91 13.73 -3.45
CA PRO A 6 22.58 14.49 -4.66
C PRO A 6 21.50 13.86 -5.55
N THR A 7 20.79 12.83 -5.07
CA THR A 7 19.57 12.29 -5.69
C THR A 7 18.37 12.81 -4.89
N GLY A 8 17.84 13.97 -5.30
CA GLY A 8 16.84 14.70 -4.54
C GLY A 8 15.48 14.02 -4.49
N CYS A 9 15.03 13.63 -3.30
CA CYS A 9 14.10 14.45 -2.53
C CYS A 9 14.31 14.18 -1.05
N GLN A 10 14.39 15.23 -0.26
CA GLN A 10 14.50 15.14 1.20
C GLN A 10 13.10 15.14 1.88
N CYS A 11 12.06 14.96 1.07
CA CYS A 11 10.65 14.99 1.42
C CYS A 11 10.01 13.58 1.47
N CYS A 12 10.64 12.60 0.82
CA CYS A 12 10.11 11.24 0.69
C CYS A 12 10.50 10.41 1.91
N VAL A 13 9.53 10.11 2.77
CA VAL A 13 9.76 9.36 4.02
C VAL A 13 9.07 8.00 3.95
N ILE A 14 7.87 7.92 3.37
CA ILE A 14 7.03 6.73 3.40
C ILE A 14 6.42 6.48 2.03
N GLY A 15 6.91 5.45 1.32
CA GLY A 15 6.30 5.02 0.06
C GLY A 15 4.81 4.73 0.24
N GLY A 16 3.96 5.38 -0.57
CA GLY A 16 2.50 5.32 -0.50
C GLY A 16 1.83 6.37 0.38
N ASP A 17 2.56 7.22 1.11
CA ASP A 17 2.03 8.35 1.92
C ASP A 17 2.01 9.65 1.09
N VAL A 18 1.26 9.65 -0.02
CA VAL A 18 1.28 10.73 -1.00
C VAL A 18 0.61 12.02 -0.54
N ASP A 19 -0.18 11.96 0.54
CA ASP A 19 -0.77 13.13 1.18
C ASP A 19 0.05 13.67 2.37
N HIS A 20 1.23 13.07 2.65
CA HIS A 20 2.13 13.42 3.74
C HIS A 20 1.46 13.37 5.13
N SER A 21 0.48 12.51 5.32
CA SER A 21 -0.19 12.32 6.62
C SER A 21 0.64 11.53 7.63
N GLY A 22 1.70 10.85 7.18
CA GLY A 22 2.56 9.99 7.98
C GLY A 22 2.05 8.55 8.10
N ILE A 23 0.94 8.21 7.42
CA ILE A 23 0.30 6.89 7.48
C ILE A 23 -0.31 6.49 6.14
N VAL A 24 0.14 5.39 5.56
CA VAL A 24 -0.46 4.85 4.31
C VAL A 24 -1.88 4.34 4.56
N ASN A 25 -2.88 5.00 4.00
CA ASN A 25 -4.30 4.69 4.18
C ASN A 25 -5.15 5.05 2.93
N VAL A 26 -6.49 5.09 3.07
CA VAL A 26 -7.40 5.38 1.94
C VAL A 26 -7.33 6.85 1.47
N GLY A 27 -6.83 7.76 2.31
CA GLY A 27 -6.54 9.16 1.96
C GLY A 27 -5.55 9.25 0.81
N ASP A 28 -4.44 8.52 0.91
CA ASP A 28 -3.42 8.40 -0.13
C ASP A 28 -3.98 7.89 -1.46
N LEU A 29 -4.80 6.84 -1.40
CA LEU A 29 -5.45 6.30 -2.59
C LEU A 29 -6.39 7.35 -3.22
N THR A 30 -7.13 8.08 -2.40
CA THR A 30 -8.03 9.14 -2.88
C THR A 30 -7.23 10.25 -3.56
N TYR A 31 -6.09 10.64 -2.98
CA TYR A 31 -5.16 11.59 -3.56
C TYR A 31 -4.62 11.12 -4.91
N LEU A 32 -4.10 9.87 -4.99
CA LEU A 32 -3.53 9.32 -6.22
C LEU A 32 -4.55 9.27 -7.35
N VAL A 33 -5.79 8.90 -7.05
CA VAL A 33 -6.90 8.92 -8.03
C VAL A 33 -7.18 10.34 -8.53
N ALA A 34 -7.19 11.33 -7.63
CA ALA A 34 -7.41 12.72 -8.01
C ALA A 34 -6.29 13.22 -8.95
N TYR A 35 -5.04 12.94 -8.61
CA TYR A 35 -3.89 13.31 -9.44
C TYR A 35 -3.90 12.62 -10.81
N VAL A 36 -4.11 11.31 -10.86
CA VAL A 36 -4.02 10.52 -12.11
C VAL A 36 -5.22 10.73 -13.05
N PHE A 37 -6.43 10.89 -12.53
CA PHE A 37 -7.66 10.88 -13.36
C PHE A 37 -8.42 12.19 -13.43
N ILE A 38 -8.14 13.14 -12.53
CA ILE A 38 -8.98 14.34 -12.34
C ILE A 38 -8.14 15.62 -12.31
N ASP A 39 -6.91 15.58 -12.85
CA ASP A 39 -5.95 16.69 -12.86
C ASP A 39 -5.78 17.35 -11.49
N GLY A 40 -5.76 16.53 -10.44
CA GLY A 40 -5.51 16.96 -9.06
C GLY A 40 -4.08 17.51 -8.89
N PRO A 41 -3.79 18.09 -7.70
CA PRO A 41 -2.44 18.58 -7.40
C PRO A 41 -1.38 17.47 -7.53
N PRO A 42 -0.17 17.79 -8.03
CA PRO A 42 0.93 16.82 -8.04
C PRO A 42 1.44 16.55 -6.61
N PRO A 43 1.87 15.30 -6.31
CA PRO A 43 2.52 14.98 -5.05
C PRO A 43 3.75 15.83 -4.79
N LEU A 44 4.04 16.12 -3.52
CA LEU A 44 5.29 16.82 -3.15
C LEU A 44 6.53 15.94 -3.39
N CYS A 45 6.35 14.62 -3.29
CA CYS A 45 7.35 13.61 -3.57
C CYS A 45 6.78 12.65 -4.62
N THR A 46 7.43 12.55 -5.78
CA THR A 46 6.98 11.62 -6.82
C THR A 46 7.27 10.16 -6.43
N GLU A 47 8.35 9.92 -5.70
CA GLU A 47 8.77 8.60 -5.23
C GLU A 47 7.78 7.97 -4.23
N GLU A 48 6.99 8.79 -3.52
CA GLU A 48 5.92 8.28 -2.64
C GLU A 48 4.70 7.82 -3.42
N GLY A 49 4.49 8.33 -4.64
CA GLY A 49 3.42 7.91 -5.52
C GLY A 49 3.78 6.82 -6.52
N ASN A 50 5.06 6.67 -6.87
CA ASN A 50 5.58 5.56 -7.69
C ASN A 50 5.77 4.30 -6.83
N VAL A 51 4.65 3.71 -6.41
CA VAL A 51 4.60 2.60 -5.46
C VAL A 51 4.74 1.23 -6.11
N ASP A 52 4.58 1.14 -7.43
CA ASP A 52 4.87 -0.10 -8.16
C ASP A 52 6.38 -0.32 -8.39
N GLY A 53 7.20 0.71 -8.12
CA GLY A 53 8.66 0.66 -8.15
C GLY A 53 9.26 0.79 -9.55
N GLN A 54 8.56 1.44 -10.48
CA GLN A 54 9.05 1.62 -11.83
C GLN A 54 10.35 2.46 -11.83
N SER A 55 11.43 1.88 -12.36
CA SER A 55 12.72 2.57 -12.50
C SER A 55 12.69 3.59 -13.63
N GLY A 56 13.30 4.76 -13.45
CA GLY A 56 13.38 5.80 -14.48
C GLY A 56 12.99 7.17 -13.92
N GLU A 57 12.23 7.95 -14.69
CA GLU A 57 11.70 9.28 -14.28
C GLU A 57 10.67 9.23 -13.14
N CYS A 58 10.53 8.08 -12.46
CA CYS A 58 9.54 7.80 -11.43
C CYS A 58 8.11 8.22 -11.84
N PRO A 59 7.57 7.73 -12.97
CA PRO A 59 6.22 8.11 -13.36
C PRO A 59 5.23 7.63 -12.32
N ILE A 60 4.19 8.44 -12.09
CA ILE A 60 3.00 8.03 -11.35
C ILE A 60 1.91 7.83 -12.37
N ASP A 61 1.41 6.60 -12.47
CA ASP A 61 0.37 6.23 -13.41
C ASP A 61 -0.68 5.28 -12.81
N ILE A 62 -1.48 4.65 -13.66
CA ILE A 62 -2.56 3.76 -13.22
C ILE A 62 -2.05 2.48 -12.52
N ALA A 63 -0.83 2.05 -12.79
CA ALA A 63 -0.21 0.92 -12.13
C ALA A 63 -0.03 1.19 -10.63
N ASP A 64 0.36 2.41 -10.26
CA ASP A 64 0.50 2.83 -8.87
C ASP A 64 -0.83 2.82 -8.12
N VAL A 65 -1.89 3.34 -8.75
CA VAL A 65 -3.25 3.28 -8.19
C VAL A 65 -3.64 1.82 -7.93
N THR A 66 -3.39 0.94 -8.90
CA THR A 66 -3.72 -0.49 -8.81
C THR A 66 -2.91 -1.19 -7.70
N PHE A 67 -1.64 -0.83 -7.57
CA PHE A 67 -0.76 -1.35 -6.53
C PHE A 67 -1.23 -0.90 -5.14
N LEU A 68 -1.53 0.38 -4.95
CA LEU A 68 -1.98 0.91 -3.66
C LEU A 68 -3.34 0.34 -3.23
N VAL A 69 -4.28 0.15 -4.17
CA VAL A 69 -5.53 -0.60 -3.93
C VAL A 69 -5.22 -2.02 -3.45
N SER A 70 -4.30 -2.71 -4.12
CA SER A 70 -3.92 -4.08 -3.78
C SER A 70 -3.31 -4.16 -2.39
N TYR A 71 -2.42 -3.23 -2.04
CA TYR A 71 -1.79 -3.11 -0.73
C TYR A 71 -2.82 -2.90 0.39
N LEU A 72 -3.69 -1.90 0.26
CA LEU A 72 -4.70 -1.56 1.27
C LEU A 72 -5.74 -2.68 1.46
N LEU A 73 -6.07 -3.43 0.41
CA LEU A 73 -7.06 -4.51 0.47
C LEU A 73 -6.46 -5.87 0.82
N TRP A 74 -5.14 -6.08 0.64
CA TRP A 74 -4.49 -7.32 1.03
C TRP A 74 -4.57 -7.57 2.53
N GLU A 75 -4.46 -6.52 3.34
CA GLU A 75 -4.70 -6.56 4.79
C GLU A 75 -6.09 -7.11 5.13
N VAL A 76 -7.10 -6.80 4.32
CA VAL A 76 -8.48 -7.24 4.55
C VAL A 76 -8.68 -8.70 4.14
N ARG A 77 -7.98 -9.17 3.10
CA ARG A 77 -8.18 -10.51 2.50
C ARG A 77 -7.37 -11.64 3.15
N HIS A 78 -6.29 -11.32 3.88
CA HIS A 78 -5.40 -12.32 4.47
C HIS A 78 -5.57 -12.51 5.98
N ARG A 79 -6.57 -11.86 6.62
CA ARG A 79 -6.98 -12.24 7.98
C ARG A 79 -7.37 -13.72 7.95
N PRO A 80 -6.65 -14.62 8.65
CA PRO A 80 -7.08 -15.99 8.76
C PRO A 80 -8.47 -15.94 9.39
N ARG A 81 -9.50 -16.37 8.65
CA ARG A 81 -10.77 -16.70 9.30
C ARG A 81 -10.41 -17.79 10.30
N VAL A 82 -10.37 -17.44 11.58
CA VAL A 82 -10.28 -18.41 12.66
C VAL A 82 -11.52 -19.30 12.49
N ARG A 83 -11.36 -20.43 11.79
CA ARG A 83 -12.37 -21.47 11.78
C ARG A 83 -12.48 -21.87 13.24
N LYS A 84 -13.58 -21.49 13.89
CA LYS A 84 -13.93 -22.10 15.17
C LYS A 84 -13.96 -23.59 14.88
N ARG A 85 -12.94 -24.33 15.34
CA ARG A 85 -12.90 -25.78 15.26
C ARG A 85 -14.13 -26.27 16.01
N THR A 86 -15.15 -26.71 15.29
CA THR A 86 -16.20 -27.54 15.88
C THR A 86 -15.51 -28.83 16.31
N LEU A 87 -15.32 -29.01 17.61
CA LEU A 87 -14.87 -30.27 18.19
C LEU A 87 -16.02 -31.29 18.07
N SER A 88 -16.02 -32.08 17.01
CA SER A 88 -16.74 -33.36 16.89
C SER A 88 -16.38 -33.95 15.51
N GLN A 89 -15.59 -35.02 15.39
CA GLN A 89 -16.11 -36.40 15.45
C GLN A 89 -15.00 -37.48 15.52
N ASP A 90 -13.77 -37.16 15.92
CA ASP A 90 -12.67 -38.17 15.89
C ASP A 90 -12.55 -39.05 17.15
N GLN A 91 -13.52 -39.04 18.08
CA GLN A 91 -13.51 -39.90 19.27
C GLN A 91 -14.55 -41.03 19.23
N ARG A 92 -14.66 -41.76 18.12
CA ARG A 92 -15.54 -42.95 18.07
C ARG A 92 -15.02 -44.13 17.25
N SER A 93 -13.71 -44.39 17.26
CA SER A 93 -13.16 -45.61 16.65
C SER A 93 -11.97 -46.18 17.44
N SER A 94 -12.19 -46.52 18.71
CA SER A 94 -11.19 -47.27 19.50
C SER A 94 -11.80 -48.22 20.55
N TYR A 95 -13.09 -48.58 20.47
CA TYR A 95 -13.73 -49.48 21.44
C TYR A 95 -14.65 -50.54 20.81
N GLU A 96 -14.29 -51.11 19.66
CA GLU A 96 -14.81 -52.40 19.20
C GLU A 96 -13.69 -53.21 18.54
#